data_AF-A0A964PVA6-F1
#
_entry.id   AF-A0A964PVA6-F1
#
_cell.length_a   1.000
_cell.length_b   1.000
_cell.length_c   1.000
_cell.angle_alpha   90.00
_cell.angle_beta   90.00
_cell.angle_gamma   90.00
#
_symmetry.space_group_name_H-M   'P 1'
#
loop_
_entity.id
_entity.type
_entity.pdbx_description
1 polymer ?
#
loop_
_entity_poly.entity_id
_entity_poly.type
_entity_poly.pdbx_seq_one_letter_code
_entity_poly.pdbx_strand_id
1 'polypeptide(L)'
;MPIDRLHEVVDVEHRLAEELLATLLDAAQEAVSTGRAQSVSSWVSVALAERMAKERRLSALADGIETYEAEHGEISEQEMVEQARADRTAAVVVRGSGDRTRARKGREGAA
;
A
#
# COMPACT_ATOMS: atom_id res chain seq x y z
N MET A 1 7.94 -16.90 39.55
CA MET A 1 7.38 -16.88 38.18
C MET A 1 7.46 -18.31 37.66
N PRO A 2 6.35 -19.06 37.52
CA PRO A 2 6.42 -20.47 37.16
C PRO A 2 6.71 -20.61 35.66
N ILE A 3 7.63 -21.52 35.33
CA ILE A 3 8.17 -21.78 33.98
C ILE A 3 7.07 -22.26 33.00
N ASP A 4 5.97 -22.82 33.50
CA ASP A 4 4.87 -23.34 32.66
C ASP A 4 4.21 -22.28 31.77
N ARG A 5 4.12 -21.03 32.24
CA ARG A 5 3.50 -19.95 31.46
C ARG A 5 4.38 -19.47 30.29
N LEU A 6 5.69 -19.68 30.37
CA LEU A 6 6.63 -19.34 29.29
C LEU A 6 6.56 -20.35 28.15
N HIS A 7 6.41 -21.64 28.45
CA HIS A 7 6.21 -22.67 27.43
C HIS A 7 4.91 -22.46 26.64
N GLU A 8 3.81 -22.17 27.34
CA GLU A 8 2.51 -21.92 26.69
C GLU A 8 2.56 -20.73 25.72
N VAL A 9 3.24 -19.64 26.08
CA VAL A 9 3.37 -18.46 25.21
C VAL A 9 4.22 -18.77 23.98
N VAL A 10 5.34 -19.47 24.16
CA VAL A 10 6.24 -19.85 23.04
C VAL A 10 5.54 -20.82 22.08
N ASP A 11 4.76 -21.77 22.60
CA ASP A 11 3.99 -22.71 21.78
C ASP A 11 2.92 -21.98 20.94
N VAL A 12 2.26 -20.96 21.52
CA VAL A 12 1.29 -20.12 20.79
C VAL A 12 1.99 -19.30 19.69
N GLU A 13 3.13 -18.67 19.98
CA GLU A 13 3.90 -17.92 18.98
C GLU A 13 4.36 -18.81 17.82
N HIS A 14 4.85 -20.02 18.12
CA HIS A 14 5.29 -20.97 17.11
C HIS A 14 4.14 -21.41 16.21
N ARG A 15 2.99 -21.78 16.80
CA ARG A 15 1.79 -22.17 16.05
C ARG A 15 1.31 -21.03 15.13
N LEU A 16 1.29 -19.79 15.64
CA LEU A 16 0.90 -18.64 14.82
C LEU A 16 1.88 -18.38 13.67
N ALA A 17 3.18 -18.56 13.91
CA ALA A 17 4.19 -18.44 12.87
C ALA A 17 4.03 -19.52 11.78
N GLU A 18 3.71 -20.76 12.17
CA GLU A 18 3.42 -21.86 11.25
C GLU A 18 2.17 -21.58 10.40
N GLU A 19 1.07 -21.15 11.02
CA GLU A 19 -0.18 -20.79 10.32
C GLU A 19 0.04 -19.63 9.33
N LEU A 20 0.81 -18.63 9.74
CA LEU A 20 1.19 -17.52 8.86
C LEU A 20 2.06 -18.01 7.69
N LEU A 21 3.06 -18.85 7.96
CA LEU A 21 3.95 -19.37 6.93
C LEU A 21 3.18 -20.21 5.90
N ALA A 22 2.23 -21.04 6.35
CA ALA A 22 1.35 -21.79 5.47
C ALA A 22 0.55 -20.86 4.55
N THR A 23 -0.07 -19.83 5.13
CA THR A 23 -0.85 -18.83 4.38
C THR A 23 0.00 -18.09 3.34
N LEU A 24 1.23 -17.69 3.70
CA LEU A 24 2.15 -17.00 2.80
C LEU A 24 2.63 -17.91 1.67
N LEU A 25 2.86 -19.20 1.96
CA LEU A 25 3.29 -20.16 0.97
C LEU A 25 2.17 -20.45 -0.05
N ASP A 26 0.92 -20.56 0.41
CA ASP A 26 -0.24 -20.72 -0.48
C ASP A 26 -0.38 -19.53 -1.43
N ALA A 27 -0.26 -18.30 -0.91
CA ALA A 27 -0.29 -17.08 -1.72
C ALA A 27 0.85 -17.02 -2.75
N ALA A 28 2.05 -17.48 -2.36
CA ALA A 28 3.20 -17.55 -3.25
C ALA A 28 3.01 -18.60 -4.35
N GLN A 29 2.48 -19.78 -4.01
CA GLN A 29 2.17 -20.84 -4.98
C GLN A 29 1.10 -20.39 -5.96
N GLU A 30 0.07 -19.69 -5.50
CA GLU A 30 -0.96 -19.11 -6.36
C GLU A 30 -0.37 -18.05 -7.31
N ALA A 31 0.53 -17.20 -6.82
CA ALA A 31 1.21 -16.22 -7.67
C ALA A 31 2.05 -16.88 -8.77
N VAL A 32 2.68 -18.02 -8.48
CA VAL A 32 3.43 -18.79 -9.48
C VAL A 32 2.49 -19.49 -10.45
N SER A 33 1.44 -20.16 -9.98
CA SER A 33 0.51 -20.92 -10.83
C SER A 33 -0.29 -20.03 -11.77
N THR A 34 -0.58 -18.79 -11.36
CA THR A 34 -1.25 -17.77 -12.18
C THR A 34 -0.28 -16.98 -13.07
N GLY A 35 1.02 -17.28 -13.04
CA GLY A 35 2.04 -16.60 -13.86
C GLY A 35 2.36 -15.17 -13.42
N ARG A 36 1.89 -14.74 -12.25
CA ARG A 36 2.24 -13.43 -11.65
C ARG A 36 3.69 -13.38 -11.16
N ALA A 37 4.30 -14.53 -10.88
CA ALA A 37 5.70 -14.65 -10.53
C ALA A 37 6.34 -15.89 -11.19
N GLN A 38 7.64 -15.80 -11.50
CA GLN A 38 8.38 -16.91 -12.13
C GLN A 38 8.77 -18.01 -11.13
N SER A 39 8.84 -17.65 -9.84
CA SER A 39 9.15 -18.55 -8.72
C SER A 39 8.69 -17.92 -7.41
N VAL A 40 8.62 -18.73 -6.34
CA VAL A 40 8.39 -18.22 -4.98
C VAL A 40 9.47 -17.23 -4.56
N SER A 41 10.74 -17.52 -4.86
CA SER A 41 11.84 -16.59 -4.55
C SER A 41 11.69 -15.26 -5.27
N SER A 42 11.30 -15.26 -6.54
CA SER A 42 11.02 -14.03 -7.29
C SER A 42 9.86 -13.26 -6.68
N TRP A 43 8.80 -13.93 -6.24
CA TRP A 43 7.66 -13.29 -5.58
C TRP A 43 8.07 -12.61 -4.26
N VAL A 44 8.81 -13.32 -3.41
CA VAL A 44 9.33 -12.78 -2.14
C VAL A 44 10.27 -11.60 -2.39
N SER A 45 11.20 -11.72 -3.35
CA SER A 45 12.12 -10.62 -3.67
C SER A 45 11.40 -9.35 -4.09
N VAL A 46 10.35 -9.45 -4.91
CA VAL A 46 9.53 -8.31 -5.31
C VAL A 46 8.81 -7.70 -4.11
N ALA A 47 8.12 -8.52 -3.31
CA ALA A 47 7.40 -8.04 -2.13
C ALA A 47 8.33 -7.32 -1.13
N LEU A 48 9.52 -7.86 -0.89
CA LEU A 48 10.53 -7.24 -0.02
C LEU A 48 11.07 -5.94 -0.62
N ALA A 49 11.34 -5.90 -1.93
CA ALA A 49 11.80 -4.69 -2.60
C ALA A 49 10.75 -3.57 -2.52
N GLU A 50 9.47 -3.88 -2.74
CA GLU A 50 8.36 -2.93 -2.60
C GLU A 50 8.23 -2.42 -1.16
N ARG A 51 8.32 -3.32 -0.17
CA ARG A 51 8.30 -2.96 1.25
C ARG A 51 9.46 -2.03 1.60
N MET A 52 10.68 -2.36 1.19
CA MET A 52 11.86 -1.52 1.43
C MET A 52 11.74 -0.15 0.78
N ALA A 53 11.23 -0.08 -0.45
CA ALA A 53 11.00 1.19 -1.13
C ALA A 53 9.96 2.05 -0.40
N LYS A 54 8.86 1.44 0.09
CA LYS A 54 7.84 2.14 0.88
C LYS A 54 8.41 2.68 2.19
N GLU A 55 9.14 1.85 2.95
CA GLU A 55 9.73 2.26 4.23
C GLU A 55 10.73 3.40 4.06
N ARG A 56 11.60 3.35 3.03
CA ARG A 56 12.50 4.47 2.73
C ARG A 56 11.77 5.77 2.44
N ARG A 57 10.66 5.71 1.69
CA ARG A 57 9.85 6.90 1.38
C ARG A 57 9.17 7.46 2.64
N LEU A 58 8.65 6.59 3.50
CA LEU A 58 8.01 7.01 4.75
C LEU A 58 9.01 7.63 5.73
N SER A 59 10.20 7.05 5.88
CA SER A 59 11.29 7.63 6.69
C SER A 59 11.68 9.00 6.15
N ALA A 60 11.92 9.13 4.85
CA ALA A 60 12.29 10.42 4.25
C ALA A 60 11.18 11.48 4.40
N LEU A 61 9.91 11.07 4.39
CA LEU A 61 8.79 11.97 4.68
C LEU A 61 8.77 12.41 6.15
N ALA A 62 9.00 11.49 7.08
CA ALA A 62 9.09 11.79 8.51
C ALA A 62 10.23 12.80 8.79
N ASP A 63 11.43 12.54 8.25
CA ASP A 63 12.58 13.43 8.38
C ASP A 63 12.28 14.83 7.80
N GLY A 64 11.56 14.88 6.67
CA GLY A 64 11.13 16.12 6.04
C GLY A 64 10.14 16.91 6.88
N ILE A 65 9.17 16.23 7.50
CA ILE A 65 8.20 16.86 8.43
C ILE A 65 8.94 17.41 9.65
N GLU A 66 9.81 16.61 10.29
CA GLU A 66 10.58 17.04 11.46
C GLU A 66 11.43 18.28 11.16
N THR A 67 12.09 18.30 9.99
CA THR A 67 12.88 19.47 9.55
C THR A 67 12.01 20.70 9.37
N TYR A 68 10.84 20.56 8.75
CA TYR A 68 9.90 21.67 8.55
C TYR A 68 9.39 22.22 9.89
N GLU A 69 8.96 21.33 10.79
CA GLU A 69 8.42 21.70 12.10
C GLU A 69 9.47 22.34 13.01
N ALA A 70 10.72 21.90 12.92
CA ALA A 70 11.83 22.55 13.63
C ALA A 70 12.03 24.01 13.19
N GLU A 71 11.77 24.32 11.92
CA GLU A 71 11.91 25.67 11.36
C GLU A 71 10.65 26.54 11.53
N HIS A 72 9.45 25.94 11.48
CA HIS A 72 8.18 26.67 11.33
C HIS A 72 7.20 26.46 12.51
N GLY A 73 7.50 25.54 13.43
CA GLY A 73 6.58 25.07 14.47
C GLY A 73 5.79 23.82 14.04
N GLU A 74 5.18 23.15 15.03
CA GLU A 74 4.39 21.93 14.83
C GLU A 74 3.21 22.17 13.88
N ILE A 75 2.97 21.23 12.96
CA ILE A 75 1.81 21.27 12.07
C ILE A 75 0.59 20.82 12.88
N SER A 76 -0.31 21.75 13.17
CA SER A 76 -1.52 21.45 13.94
C SER A 76 -2.59 20.73 13.12
N GLU A 77 -3.48 20.01 13.82
CA GLU A 77 -4.66 19.38 13.21
C GLU A 77 -5.57 20.38 12.49
N GLN A 78 -5.68 21.61 13.01
CA GLN A 78 -6.45 22.68 12.39
C GLN A 78 -5.82 23.12 11.07
N GLU A 79 -4.51 23.33 11.03
CA GLU A 79 -3.79 23.68 9.81
C GLU A 79 -3.91 22.59 8.75
N MET A 80 -3.83 21.31 9.13
CA MET A 80 -4.06 20.21 8.18
C MET A 80 -5.46 20.27 7.55
N VAL A 81 -6.49 20.57 8.35
CA VAL A 81 -7.88 20.67 7.86
C VAL A 81 -8.05 21.89 6.94
N GLU A 82 -7.46 23.03 7.30
CA GLU A 82 -7.48 24.25 6.50
C GLU A 82 -6.76 24.05 5.16
N GLN A 83 -5.58 23.45 5.19
CA GLN A 83 -4.82 23.12 4.00
C GLN A 83 -5.59 22.14 3.10
N ALA A 84 -6.17 21.07 3.66
CA ALA A 84 -6.98 20.14 2.88
C ALA A 84 -8.24 20.78 2.24
N ARG A 85 -8.76 21.86 2.81
CA ARG A 85 -9.84 22.65 2.19
C ARG A 85 -9.30 23.55 1.08
N ALA A 86 -8.17 24.20 1.30
CA ALA A 86 -7.49 25.03 0.31
C ALA A 86 -7.10 24.20 -0.92
N ASP A 87 -6.49 23.04 -0.73
CA ASP A 87 -6.06 22.12 -1.79
C ASP A 87 -7.24 21.66 -2.65
N ARG A 88 -8.36 21.28 -2.02
CA ARG A 88 -9.59 20.91 -2.75
C ARG A 88 -10.19 22.06 -3.54
N THR A 89 -10.06 23.29 -3.03
CA THR A 89 -10.56 24.49 -3.72
C THR A 89 -9.67 24.84 -4.91
N ALA A 90 -8.35 24.62 -4.79
CA ALA A 90 -7.38 24.89 -5.84
C ALA A 90 -7.29 23.78 -6.91
N ALA A 91 -7.82 22.59 -6.62
CA ALA A 91 -7.71 21.44 -7.50
C ALA A 91 -8.40 21.65 -8.86
N VAL A 92 -7.66 21.47 -9.95
CA VAL A 92 -8.20 21.46 -11.32
C VAL A 92 -8.77 20.07 -11.64
N VAL A 93 -10.08 19.99 -11.89
CA VAL A 93 -10.74 18.73 -12.25
C VAL A 93 -10.46 18.37 -13.71
N VAL A 94 -9.60 17.37 -13.92
CA VAL A 94 -9.40 16.78 -15.26
C VAL A 94 -10.45 15.70 -15.50
N ARG A 95 -11.45 16.00 -16.34
CA ARG A 95 -12.40 14.99 -16.82
C ARG A 95 -11.78 14.25 -18.01
N GLY A 96 -11.65 12.93 -17.90
CA GLY A 96 -11.16 12.08 -18.99
C GLY A 96 -12.06 12.16 -20.23
N SER A 97 -11.46 12.21 -21.41
CA SER A 97 -12.13 12.34 -22.71
C SER A 97 -12.82 11.04 -23.15
N GLY A 98 -13.79 10.56 -22.38
CA GLY A 98 -14.41 9.23 -22.56
C GLY A 98 -15.55 9.13 -23.57
N ASP A 99 -16.05 10.22 -24.15
CA ASP A 99 -17.37 10.17 -24.83
C ASP A 99 -17.36 10.36 -26.36
N ARG A 100 -16.20 10.54 -27.00
CA ARG A 100 -16.16 10.73 -28.47
C ARG A 100 -16.30 9.44 -29.28
N THR A 101 -16.12 8.27 -28.67
CA THR A 101 -16.15 6.98 -29.39
C THR A 101 -17.57 6.40 -29.52
N ARG A 102 -18.52 6.79 -28.66
CA ARG A 102 -19.90 6.30 -28.73
C ARG A 102 -20.74 6.99 -29.82
N ALA A 103 -20.39 8.22 -30.20
CA ALA A 103 -21.12 8.97 -31.22
C ALA A 103 -20.95 8.45 -32.66
N ARG A 104 -19.88 7.68 -32.95
CA ARG A 104 -19.63 7.16 -34.31
C ARG A 104 -20.38 5.85 -34.60
N LYS A 105 -20.60 5.00 -33.58
CA LYS A 105 -21.26 3.69 -33.75
C LYS A 105 -22.78 3.78 -34.00
N GLY A 106 -23.42 4.92 -33.69
CA GLY A 106 -24.85 5.13 -33.92
C GLY A 106 -25.24 5.57 -35.34
N ARG A 107 -24.27 5.94 -36.20
CA ARG A 107 -24.54 6.45 -37.56
C ARG A 107 -24.30 5.43 -38.69
N GLU A 108 -23.67 4.30 -38.42
CA GLU A 108 -23.38 3.27 -39.43
C GLU A 108 -24.43 2.13 -39.47
N GLY A 109 -25.48 2.19 -38.63
CA GLY A 109 -26.56 1.18 -38.58
C GLY A 109 -27.86 1.56 -39.29
N ALA A 110 -27.89 2.66 -40.05
CA ALA A 110 -29.07 3.12 -40.78
C ALA A 110 -28.71 3.34 -42.26
N ALA A 111 -28.53 2.25 -42.99
CA ALA A 111 -28.49 2.20 -44.46
C ALA A 111 -29.05 0.86 -44.93
#